data_AF-A0A2N6SER0-F1
#
_entry.id   AF-A0A2N6SER0-F1
#
_cell.length_a   1.000
_cell.length_b   1.000
_cell.length_c   1.000
_cell.angle_alpha   90.00
_cell.angle_beta   90.00
_cell.angle_gamma   90.00
#
_symmetry.space_group_name_H-M   'P 1'
#
loop_
_entity.id
_entity.type
_entity.pdbx_description
1 polymer ?
#
loop_
_entity_poly.entity_id
_entity_poly.type
_entity_poly.pdbx_seq_one_letter_code
_entity_poly.pdbx_strand_id
1 'polypeptide(L)'
;MNKKLLALLATGALIITGCATKGNVKNKEDDNKKTEQSNNSSEQKKEEDNNTNKEQNTTETTENKDNSENTGNNGNNNNDNNSVNSESKKNNNTQTVKTGNHDFAAAKKLVDIVGVSGNDVSRLSSQTNLLHWLTQSKIKTTKAANGETLFTVSSADYLDAINAVTSKTYTKEEAINLLKGSHFSEKDGNSAKSNAVPKEDEVYYYKGDNVIAFTTRIMGNNHPQEVESQNKWVVEGDKIKINVVDKMTKTKISTITLKINNKQYAGGNVKSKYYVESIKSN
;
A
#
# COMPACT_ATOMS: atom_id res chain seq x y z
N MET A 1 8.94 -47.92 -31.10
CA MET A 1 7.76 -48.75 -31.42
C MET A 1 7.45 -49.64 -30.22
N ASN A 2 6.22 -49.55 -29.68
CA ASN A 2 5.42 -50.62 -29.02
C ASN A 2 6.03 -51.32 -27.77
N LYS A 3 5.42 -51.38 -26.58
CA LYS A 3 4.00 -51.59 -26.20
C LYS A 3 3.70 -51.07 -24.78
N LYS A 4 2.42 -50.74 -24.60
CA LYS A 4 1.70 -50.40 -23.37
C LYS A 4 1.84 -51.45 -22.27
N LEU A 5 1.84 -51.03 -21.01
CA LEU A 5 1.41 -51.86 -19.89
C LEU A 5 0.29 -51.12 -19.13
N LEU A 6 -0.88 -51.76 -19.16
CA LEU A 6 -2.11 -51.40 -18.49
C LEU A 6 -2.18 -52.28 -17.24
N ALA A 7 -2.42 -51.73 -16.06
CA ALA A 7 -2.82 -52.51 -14.89
C ALA A 7 -3.98 -51.79 -14.20
N LEU A 8 -5.14 -52.44 -14.31
CA LEU A 8 -6.43 -52.12 -13.73
C LEU A 8 -6.67 -53.14 -12.61
N LEU A 9 -7.01 -52.73 -11.38
CA LEU A 9 -7.63 -53.54 -10.32
C LEU A 9 -8.23 -52.54 -9.29
N ALA A 10 -9.53 -52.24 -9.31
CA ALA A 10 -10.68 -53.00 -8.79
C ALA A 10 -11.04 -52.62 -7.33
N THR A 11 -12.09 -51.78 -7.24
CA THR A 11 -13.24 -51.83 -6.32
C THR A 11 -13.10 -52.35 -4.89
N GLY A 12 -13.52 -51.51 -3.93
CA GLY A 12 -14.02 -51.92 -2.62
C GLY A 12 -14.78 -50.77 -1.94
N ALA A 13 -16.10 -50.74 -2.09
CA ALA A 13 -16.99 -49.88 -1.32
C ALA A 13 -17.30 -50.52 0.04
N LEU A 14 -17.41 -49.72 1.09
CA LEU A 14 -18.13 -50.09 2.30
C LEU A 14 -18.90 -48.87 2.82
N ILE A 15 -20.20 -48.91 2.59
CA ILE A 15 -21.22 -48.06 3.19
C ILE A 15 -21.51 -48.67 4.57
N ILE A 16 -21.53 -47.85 5.62
CA ILE A 16 -22.24 -48.19 6.86
C ILE A 16 -23.18 -47.03 7.20
N THR A 17 -24.45 -47.30 6.95
CA THR A 17 -25.62 -46.60 7.48
C THR A 17 -25.85 -46.99 8.94
N GLY A 18 -26.36 -46.06 9.75
CA GLY A 18 -26.91 -46.38 11.08
C GLY A 18 -27.67 -45.20 11.66
N CYS A 19 -29.00 -45.24 11.54
CA CYS A 19 -29.95 -44.26 12.08
C CYS A 19 -30.33 -44.53 13.54
N ALA A 20 -30.74 -43.43 14.21
CA ALA A 20 -31.77 -43.29 15.25
C ALA A 20 -31.58 -43.90 16.65
N THR A 21 -31.76 -43.10 17.71
CA THR A 21 -33.02 -43.06 18.50
C THR A 21 -33.02 -42.02 19.63
N LYS A 22 -34.25 -41.53 19.91
CA LYS A 22 -34.70 -40.68 21.02
C LYS A 22 -34.55 -41.39 22.37
N GLY A 23 -34.23 -40.64 23.42
CA GLY A 23 -34.38 -41.08 24.81
C GLY A 23 -34.16 -39.95 25.80
N ASN A 24 -35.27 -39.42 26.34
CA ASN A 24 -35.31 -38.49 27.47
C ASN A 24 -35.38 -39.33 28.75
N VAL A 25 -34.68 -38.95 29.84
CA VAL A 25 -35.11 -39.02 31.26
C VAL A 25 -33.94 -38.70 32.21
N LYS A 26 -34.25 -37.84 33.19
CA LYS A 26 -33.48 -37.33 34.35
C LYS A 26 -32.94 -38.44 35.28
N ASN A 27 -31.80 -38.19 35.96
CA ASN A 27 -31.77 -37.73 37.37
C ASN A 27 -30.35 -37.66 37.98
N LYS A 28 -30.18 -36.61 38.82
CA LYS A 28 -29.41 -36.48 40.09
C LYS A 28 -27.87 -36.51 40.01
N GLU A 29 -27.23 -35.37 40.23
CA GLU A 29 -26.82 -34.76 41.52
C GLU A 29 -25.47 -35.32 41.98
N ASP A 30 -24.45 -34.44 42.00
CA ASP A 30 -23.47 -34.32 43.08
C ASP A 30 -22.65 -33.01 42.89
N ASP A 31 -22.88 -32.09 43.83
CA ASP A 31 -21.95 -31.17 44.50
C ASP A 31 -20.69 -30.66 43.77
N ASN A 32 -20.51 -29.34 43.64
CA ASN A 32 -19.96 -28.48 44.72
C ASN A 32 -19.54 -27.08 44.20
N LYS A 33 -20.08 -26.05 44.87
CA LYS A 33 -19.44 -24.79 45.31
C LYS A 33 -19.03 -23.66 44.32
N LYS A 34 -19.59 -22.48 44.66
CA LYS A 34 -19.13 -21.07 44.44
C LYS A 34 -19.21 -20.55 43.00
N THR A 35 -19.93 -19.46 42.72
CA THR A 35 -19.56 -18.10 43.16
C THR A 35 -20.72 -17.10 43.01
N GLU A 36 -20.81 -16.24 44.02
CA GLU A 36 -21.40 -14.90 44.17
C GLU A 36 -22.21 -14.25 43.02
N GLN A 37 -23.46 -13.89 43.37
CA GLN A 37 -24.11 -12.57 43.20
C GLN A 37 -23.71 -11.68 42.01
N SER A 38 -24.67 -11.44 41.09
CA SER A 38 -24.86 -10.11 40.51
C SER A 38 -26.36 -9.77 40.51
N ASN A 39 -26.67 -8.63 41.14
CA ASN A 39 -27.97 -7.99 41.13
C ASN A 39 -28.04 -7.00 39.94
N ASN A 40 -29.20 -6.98 39.28
CA ASN A 40 -29.88 -5.87 38.58
C ASN A 40 -29.04 -4.72 37.98
N SER A 41 -29.25 -4.39 36.70
CA SER A 41 -30.37 -3.53 36.27
C SER A 41 -30.17 -2.99 34.84
N SER A 42 -31.31 -2.69 34.26
CA SER A 42 -31.67 -2.17 32.93
C SER A 42 -30.97 -0.90 32.41
N GLU A 43 -30.89 -0.88 31.06
CA GLU A 43 -31.10 0.23 30.12
C GLU A 43 -30.71 1.66 30.51
N GLN A 44 -29.79 2.24 29.73
CA GLN A 44 -30.09 3.49 29.04
C GLN A 44 -29.21 3.68 27.79
N LYS A 45 -29.91 3.98 26.68
CA LYS A 45 -29.38 4.38 25.38
C LYS A 45 -28.46 5.60 25.51
N LYS A 46 -27.33 5.56 24.81
CA LYS A 46 -26.72 6.74 24.20
C LYS A 46 -26.46 6.44 22.74
N GLU A 47 -27.26 7.04 21.88
CA GLU A 47 -26.89 7.34 20.50
C GLU A 47 -25.65 8.24 20.54
N GLU A 48 -24.57 7.80 19.89
CA GLU A 48 -23.51 8.71 19.48
C GLU A 48 -23.38 8.66 17.96
N ASP A 49 -23.61 9.83 17.39
CA ASP A 49 -23.72 10.12 15.97
C ASP A 49 -22.41 9.81 15.22
N ASN A 50 -22.53 9.00 14.17
CA ASN A 50 -21.48 8.80 13.18
C ASN A 50 -21.35 10.04 12.29
N ASN A 51 -20.46 10.96 12.64
CA ASN A 51 -20.07 12.01 11.68
C ASN A 51 -18.96 11.50 10.75
N THR A 52 -19.38 11.19 9.53
CA THR A 52 -18.53 10.84 8.39
C THR A 52 -17.84 12.11 7.91
N ASN A 53 -16.51 12.15 7.96
CA ASN A 53 -15.75 13.30 7.48
C ASN A 53 -15.80 13.35 5.95
N LYS A 54 -16.74 14.13 5.44
CA LYS A 54 -16.93 14.51 4.04
C LYS A 54 -15.92 15.61 3.69
N GLU A 55 -15.07 15.30 2.73
CA GLU A 55 -14.59 16.19 1.66
C GLU A 55 -14.67 17.70 1.95
N GLN A 56 -13.57 18.29 2.40
CA GLN A 56 -13.43 19.74 2.50
C GLN A 56 -12.63 20.26 1.30
N ASN A 57 -13.38 20.66 0.27
CA ASN A 57 -12.94 21.66 -0.71
C ASN A 57 -12.91 23.00 0.01
N THR A 58 -11.74 23.59 0.18
CA THR A 58 -11.61 24.99 0.61
C THR A 58 -11.26 25.81 -0.63
N THR A 59 -12.28 26.46 -1.17
CA THR A 59 -12.13 27.62 -2.06
C THR A 59 -11.86 28.82 -1.16
N GLU A 60 -10.64 29.36 -1.20
CA GLU A 60 -10.35 30.69 -0.68
C GLU A 60 -10.14 31.65 -1.84
N THR A 61 -11.17 32.47 -2.04
CA THR A 61 -11.10 33.72 -2.79
C THR A 61 -10.29 34.71 -1.98
N THR A 62 -9.22 35.25 -2.54
CA THR A 62 -8.64 36.51 -2.06
C THR A 62 -8.45 37.43 -3.24
N GLU A 63 -9.25 38.48 -3.25
CA GLU A 63 -9.08 39.65 -4.09
C GLU A 63 -7.73 40.31 -3.73
N ASN A 64 -6.88 40.50 -4.73
CA ASN A 64 -5.91 41.59 -4.69
C ASN A 64 -5.89 42.24 -6.07
N LYS A 65 -6.52 43.41 -6.09
CA LYS A 65 -6.52 44.38 -7.17
C LYS A 65 -5.26 45.21 -6.97
N ASP A 66 -4.32 45.15 -7.91
CA ASP A 66 -3.48 46.30 -8.23
C ASP A 66 -2.99 46.22 -9.67
N ASN A 67 -3.25 47.31 -10.37
CA ASN A 67 -2.99 47.58 -11.77
C ASN A 67 -1.64 48.30 -11.86
N SER A 68 -0.73 47.84 -12.71
CA SER A 68 0.34 48.70 -13.22
C SER A 68 0.76 48.19 -14.60
N GLU A 69 0.36 48.95 -15.61
CA GLU A 69 0.81 48.88 -16.98
C GLU A 69 2.31 49.15 -17.06
N ASN A 70 3.06 48.35 -17.82
CA ASN A 70 4.18 48.90 -18.57
C ASN A 70 4.40 48.12 -19.87
N THR A 71 4.02 48.77 -20.96
CA THR A 71 4.46 48.59 -22.34
C THR A 71 5.99 48.66 -22.48
N GLY A 72 6.58 47.80 -23.33
CA GLY A 72 7.98 47.96 -23.70
C GLY A 72 8.49 46.85 -24.62
N ASN A 73 8.55 47.16 -25.91
CA ASN A 73 9.02 46.32 -27.01
C ASN A 73 10.56 46.34 -27.13
N ASN A 74 11.11 45.48 -28.02
CA ASN A 74 12.48 45.47 -28.59
C ASN A 74 13.57 44.73 -27.74
N GLY A 75 14.48 43.91 -28.25
CA GLY A 75 14.97 43.64 -29.60
C GLY A 75 16.50 43.55 -29.59
N ASN A 76 17.04 42.36 -29.88
CA ASN A 76 18.37 42.02 -30.45
C ASN A 76 19.71 42.25 -29.70
N ASN A 77 20.52 41.17 -29.74
CA ASN A 77 21.98 41.02 -29.92
C ASN A 77 22.97 42.02 -29.27
N ASN A 78 23.99 41.51 -28.56
CA ASN A 78 25.28 41.21 -29.20
C ASN A 78 26.24 40.37 -28.34
N ASN A 79 27.09 39.67 -29.09
CA ASN A 79 28.26 38.86 -28.75
C ASN A 79 29.41 39.73 -28.18
N ASP A 80 30.30 39.17 -27.35
CA ASP A 80 31.76 39.28 -27.55
C ASP A 80 32.63 38.57 -26.47
N ASN A 81 33.43 37.63 -26.99
CA ASN A 81 34.85 37.32 -26.73
C ASN A 81 35.33 36.90 -25.31
N ASN A 82 35.71 35.63 -25.11
CA ASN A 82 36.93 34.91 -25.53
C ASN A 82 38.08 35.01 -24.50
N SER A 83 38.42 33.89 -23.85
CA SER A 83 39.81 33.54 -23.52
C SER A 83 39.94 32.04 -23.16
N VAL A 84 40.43 31.30 -24.14
CA VAL A 84 41.23 30.06 -24.15
C VAL A 84 41.79 29.57 -22.79
N ASN A 85 41.53 28.30 -22.43
CA ASN A 85 42.60 27.32 -22.21
C ASN A 85 42.11 25.87 -22.36
N SER A 86 43.00 25.07 -22.93
CA SER A 86 42.90 23.70 -23.42
C SER A 86 42.81 22.68 -22.28
N GLU A 87 41.99 21.63 -22.42
CA GLU A 87 42.39 20.20 -22.27
C GLU A 87 41.20 19.24 -22.09
N SER A 88 41.26 18.14 -22.87
CA SER A 88 40.60 16.85 -22.68
C SER A 88 39.06 16.77 -22.76
N LYS A 89 38.58 16.33 -23.93
CA LYS A 89 37.24 15.73 -24.11
C LYS A 89 37.10 14.48 -23.24
N LYS A 90 36.45 14.60 -22.09
CA LYS A 90 35.67 13.50 -21.51
C LYS A 90 34.21 13.75 -21.84
N ASN A 91 33.69 12.98 -22.79
CA ASN A 91 32.25 12.86 -23.02
C ASN A 91 31.63 12.15 -21.81
N ASN A 92 31.45 12.86 -20.71
CA ASN A 92 30.43 12.49 -19.74
C ASN A 92 29.13 12.98 -20.35
N ASN A 93 28.30 12.05 -20.82
CA ASN A 93 26.87 12.30 -20.94
C ASN A 93 26.32 12.45 -19.51
N THR A 94 26.69 13.53 -18.85
CA THR A 94 26.04 13.99 -17.62
C THR A 94 24.69 14.43 -18.11
N GLN A 95 23.72 13.51 -18.03
CA GLN A 95 22.32 13.87 -18.05
C GLN A 95 22.20 14.96 -17.00
N THR A 96 22.08 16.20 -17.48
CA THR A 96 21.86 17.36 -16.65
C THR A 96 20.60 17.04 -15.87
N VAL A 97 20.78 16.66 -14.60
CA VAL A 97 19.70 16.65 -13.64
C VAL A 97 19.29 18.09 -13.57
N LYS A 98 18.30 18.46 -14.39
CA LYS A 98 17.55 19.69 -14.20
C LYS A 98 17.20 19.64 -12.72
N THR A 99 17.65 20.63 -11.96
CA THR A 99 17.03 21.03 -10.71
C THR A 99 15.60 21.45 -11.07
N GLY A 100 14.77 20.47 -11.42
CA GLY A 100 13.43 20.65 -11.94
C GLY A 100 12.51 20.90 -10.76
N ASN A 101 11.54 21.79 -10.94
CA ASN A 101 10.47 22.04 -9.99
C ASN A 101 9.98 20.72 -9.39
N HIS A 102 10.38 20.45 -8.15
CA HIS A 102 9.93 19.27 -7.44
C HIS A 102 8.41 19.31 -7.34
N ASP A 103 7.75 18.23 -7.74
CA ASP A 103 6.33 18.05 -7.46
C ASP A 103 6.16 17.64 -6.00
N PHE A 104 6.06 18.64 -5.11
CA PHE A 104 5.90 18.39 -3.68
C PHE A 104 4.59 17.69 -3.35
N ALA A 105 3.53 17.86 -4.15
CA ALA A 105 2.27 17.17 -3.93
C ALA A 105 2.41 15.66 -4.18
N ALA A 106 3.13 15.27 -5.25
CA ALA A 106 3.46 13.87 -5.50
C ALA A 106 4.40 13.29 -4.45
N ALA A 107 5.40 14.06 -3.99
CA ALA A 107 6.26 13.67 -2.89
C ALA A 107 5.48 13.46 -1.59
N LYS A 108 4.53 14.36 -1.28
CA LYS A 108 3.65 14.28 -0.11
C LYS A 108 2.82 12.99 -0.10
N LYS A 109 2.20 12.65 -1.23
CA LYS A 109 1.41 11.41 -1.36
C LYS A 109 2.23 10.16 -1.03
N LEU A 110 3.50 10.11 -1.47
CA LEU A 110 4.36 8.96 -1.21
C LEU A 110 4.85 8.93 0.24
N VAL A 111 5.28 10.07 0.79
CA VAL A 111 5.80 10.13 2.16
C VAL A 111 4.71 9.94 3.23
N ASP A 112 3.47 10.36 2.97
CA ASP A 112 2.35 10.09 3.88
C ASP A 112 2.07 8.59 4.04
N ILE A 113 2.33 7.79 2.99
CA ILE A 113 2.25 6.33 3.04
C ILE A 113 3.41 5.78 3.89
N VAL A 114 4.65 5.99 3.44
CA VAL A 114 5.82 5.33 4.04
C VAL A 114 6.27 5.91 5.38
N GLY A 115 5.88 7.15 5.69
CA GLY A 115 6.12 7.79 6.98
C GLY A 115 5.35 7.14 8.11
N VAL A 116 4.25 6.45 7.79
CA VAL A 116 3.44 5.70 8.75
C VAL A 116 3.72 4.20 8.64
N SER A 117 3.66 3.64 7.43
CA SER A 117 3.79 2.19 7.23
C SER A 117 5.21 1.67 7.34
N GLY A 118 6.21 2.55 7.18
CA GLY A 118 7.56 2.16 6.80
C GLY A 118 7.60 1.59 5.37
N ASN A 119 8.71 0.97 5.00
CA ASN A 119 8.90 0.39 3.66
C ASN A 119 9.51 -1.01 3.65
N ASP A 120 9.39 -1.75 4.76
CA ASP A 120 9.90 -3.11 4.86
C ASP A 120 9.01 -4.11 4.10
N VAL A 121 9.20 -4.14 2.78
CA VAL A 121 8.44 -5.00 1.86
C VAL A 121 8.65 -6.50 2.09
N SER A 122 9.64 -6.90 2.90
CA SER A 122 9.85 -8.32 3.24
C SER A 122 8.74 -8.88 4.13
N ARG A 123 8.01 -8.01 4.84
CA ARG A 123 6.88 -8.37 5.71
C ARG A 123 5.57 -8.62 4.96
N LEU A 124 5.54 -8.40 3.64
CA LEU A 124 4.33 -8.53 2.83
C LEU A 124 3.79 -9.96 2.78
N SER A 125 4.63 -10.97 3.01
CA SER A 125 4.23 -12.38 3.06
C SER A 125 3.41 -12.74 4.31
N SER A 126 3.36 -11.86 5.31
CA SER A 126 2.68 -12.11 6.60
C SER A 126 1.82 -10.94 7.08
N GLN A 127 1.76 -9.82 6.36
CA GLN A 127 1.08 -8.60 6.82
C GLN A 127 0.26 -7.94 5.71
N THR A 128 -1.03 -8.31 5.63
CA THR A 128 -1.97 -7.71 4.70
C THR A 128 -2.24 -6.22 4.98
N ASN A 129 -2.07 -5.79 6.23
CA ASN A 129 -2.16 -4.37 6.59
C ASN A 129 -1.05 -3.53 5.92
N LEU A 130 0.17 -4.05 5.86
CA LEU A 130 1.25 -3.38 5.12
C LEU A 130 0.92 -3.34 3.62
N LEU A 131 0.42 -4.44 3.06
CA LEU A 131 -0.04 -4.48 1.66
C LEU A 131 -1.11 -3.40 1.40
N HIS A 132 -2.10 -3.28 2.28
CA HIS A 132 -3.14 -2.25 2.23
C HIS A 132 -2.53 -0.85 2.22
N TRP A 133 -1.64 -0.53 3.15
CA TRP A 133 -1.00 0.79 3.25
C TRP A 133 -0.20 1.13 1.99
N LEU A 134 0.68 0.24 1.54
CA LEU A 134 1.55 0.51 0.39
C LEU A 134 0.75 0.65 -0.92
N THR A 135 -0.41 0.00 -1.01
CA THR A 135 -1.27 0.03 -2.20
C THR A 135 -2.49 0.94 -2.06
N GLN A 136 -2.59 1.73 -0.98
CA GLN A 136 -3.80 2.50 -0.62
C GLN A 136 -4.28 3.42 -1.75
N SER A 137 -3.37 4.01 -2.52
CA SER A 137 -3.71 4.90 -3.64
C SER A 137 -4.19 4.18 -4.91
N LYS A 138 -4.16 2.84 -4.92
CA LYS A 138 -4.38 1.97 -6.08
C LYS A 138 -5.43 0.89 -5.86
N ILE A 139 -5.77 0.59 -4.61
CA ILE A 139 -6.74 -0.45 -4.25
C ILE A 139 -8.16 -0.06 -4.67
N LYS A 140 -8.92 -1.04 -5.13
CA LYS A 140 -10.37 -1.02 -5.18
C LYS A 140 -10.93 -1.71 -3.95
N THR A 141 -11.90 -1.05 -3.31
CA THR A 141 -12.62 -1.57 -2.15
C THR A 141 -14.04 -1.96 -2.55
N THR A 142 -14.41 -3.21 -2.30
CA THR A 142 -15.73 -3.76 -2.60
C THR A 142 -16.26 -4.55 -1.41
N LYS A 143 -17.52 -5.00 -1.48
CA LYS A 143 -18.07 -5.99 -0.55
C LYS A 143 -17.98 -7.38 -1.15
N ALA A 144 -17.43 -8.32 -0.39
CA ALA A 144 -17.40 -9.73 -0.73
C ALA A 144 -18.79 -10.38 -0.57
N ALA A 145 -18.94 -11.60 -1.09
CA ALA A 145 -20.20 -12.36 -1.02
C ALA A 145 -20.65 -12.65 0.42
N ASN A 146 -19.72 -12.71 1.37
CA ASN A 146 -19.99 -12.89 2.81
C ASN A 146 -20.22 -11.55 3.56
N GLY A 147 -20.25 -10.41 2.86
CA GLY A 147 -20.45 -9.08 3.45
C GLY A 147 -19.17 -8.39 3.96
N GLU A 148 -18.03 -9.10 3.99
CA GLU A 148 -16.75 -8.53 4.42
C GLU A 148 -16.21 -7.52 3.39
N THR A 149 -15.36 -6.61 3.87
CA THR A 149 -14.66 -5.67 2.98
C THR A 149 -13.54 -6.40 2.25
N LEU A 150 -13.56 -6.34 0.92
CA LEU A 150 -12.58 -6.94 0.04
C LEU A 150 -11.75 -5.86 -0.65
N PHE A 151 -10.43 -6.00 -0.59
CA PHE A 151 -9.50 -5.15 -1.31
C PHE A 151 -8.96 -5.89 -2.53
N THR A 152 -8.90 -5.19 -3.66
CA THR A 152 -8.31 -5.71 -4.89
C THR A 152 -7.35 -4.70 -5.49
N VAL A 153 -6.23 -5.18 -6.04
CA VAL A 153 -5.25 -4.36 -6.76
C VAL A 153 -4.71 -5.15 -7.95
N SER A 154 -4.50 -4.48 -9.09
CA SER A 154 -3.88 -5.14 -10.24
C SER A 154 -2.40 -5.42 -9.95
N SER A 155 -1.84 -6.51 -10.49
CA SER A 155 -0.40 -6.80 -10.36
C SER A 155 0.49 -5.68 -10.90
N ALA A 156 0.01 -4.92 -11.89
CA ALA A 156 0.72 -3.78 -12.47
C ALA A 156 0.76 -2.58 -11.51
N ASP A 157 -0.36 -2.26 -10.88
CA ASP A 157 -0.42 -1.19 -9.87
C ASP A 157 0.31 -1.58 -8.58
N TYR A 158 0.24 -2.86 -8.18
CA TYR A 158 1.04 -3.39 -7.09
C TYR A 158 2.54 -3.27 -7.39
N LEU A 159 2.97 -3.64 -8.60
CA LEU A 159 4.36 -3.47 -9.03
C LEU A 159 4.82 -2.01 -8.96
N ASP A 160 3.99 -1.07 -9.41
CA ASP A 160 4.29 0.36 -9.32
C ASP A 160 4.41 0.82 -7.86
N ALA A 161 3.50 0.37 -6.99
CA ALA A 161 3.54 0.69 -5.56
C ALA A 161 4.84 0.17 -4.91
N ILE A 162 5.19 -1.10 -5.13
CA ILE A 162 6.43 -1.68 -4.59
C ILE A 162 7.65 -0.92 -5.09
N ASN A 163 7.75 -0.66 -6.39
CA ASN A 163 8.87 0.07 -6.96
C ASN A 163 8.96 1.55 -6.51
N ALA A 164 7.85 2.15 -6.07
CA ALA A 164 7.83 3.48 -5.49
C ALA A 164 8.31 3.50 -4.03
N VAL A 165 8.07 2.45 -3.23
CA VAL A 165 8.38 2.47 -1.79
C VAL A 165 9.75 1.87 -1.44
N THR A 166 10.47 1.33 -2.41
CA THR A 166 11.79 0.72 -2.21
C THR A 166 12.85 1.36 -3.10
N SER A 167 14.14 1.18 -2.78
CA SER A 167 15.25 1.58 -3.66
C SER A 167 15.54 0.52 -4.72
N LYS A 168 15.29 -0.76 -4.41
CA LYS A 168 15.40 -1.86 -5.38
C LYS A 168 14.40 -1.66 -6.52
N THR A 169 14.74 -2.14 -7.71
CA THR A 169 13.78 -2.27 -8.81
C THR A 169 13.38 -3.73 -8.92
N TYR A 170 12.09 -4.00 -8.72
CA TYR A 170 11.47 -5.31 -8.82
C TYR A 170 10.86 -5.49 -10.22
N THR A 171 10.98 -6.69 -10.74
CA THR A 171 10.11 -7.20 -11.81
C THR A 171 8.74 -7.59 -11.23
N LYS A 172 7.75 -7.82 -12.10
CA LYS A 172 6.43 -8.31 -11.68
C LYS A 172 6.53 -9.60 -10.87
N GLU A 173 7.31 -10.56 -11.34
CA GLU A 173 7.46 -11.86 -10.68
C GLU A 173 8.13 -11.72 -9.32
N GLU A 174 9.21 -10.94 -9.21
CA GLU A 174 9.86 -10.69 -7.93
C GLU A 174 8.93 -9.97 -6.94
N ALA A 175 8.13 -9.01 -7.41
CA ALA A 175 7.16 -8.34 -6.56
C ALA A 175 6.10 -9.32 -6.05
N ILE A 176 5.51 -10.17 -6.91
CA ILE A 176 4.54 -11.19 -6.48
C ILE A 176 5.18 -12.18 -5.49
N ASN A 177 6.46 -12.52 -5.67
CA ASN A 177 7.17 -13.39 -4.74
C ASN A 177 7.31 -12.78 -3.32
N LEU A 178 7.22 -11.46 -3.15
CA LEU A 178 7.17 -10.84 -1.81
C LEU A 178 5.88 -11.17 -1.05
N LEU A 179 4.81 -11.53 -1.75
CA LEU A 179 3.53 -11.93 -1.14
C LEU A 179 3.51 -13.40 -0.75
N LYS A 180 4.44 -14.23 -1.28
CA LYS A 180 4.43 -15.67 -1.05
C LYS A 180 4.82 -15.99 0.39
N GLY A 181 3.82 -16.35 1.19
CA GLY A 181 3.94 -16.84 2.56
C GLY A 181 2.93 -17.94 2.85
N SER A 182 2.72 -18.28 4.13
CA SER A 182 1.79 -19.34 4.55
C SER A 182 0.33 -19.06 4.17
N HIS A 183 -0.04 -17.79 4.00
CA HIS A 183 -1.41 -17.34 3.71
C HIS A 183 -1.60 -16.85 2.26
N PHE A 184 -0.66 -17.17 1.38
CA PHE A 184 -0.74 -16.83 -0.05
C PHE A 184 -1.33 -18.00 -0.85
N SER A 185 -2.20 -17.70 -1.81
CA SER A 185 -2.74 -18.70 -2.72
C SER A 185 -2.85 -18.17 -4.14
N GLU A 186 -2.28 -18.89 -5.09
CA GLU A 186 -2.58 -18.67 -6.51
C GLU A 186 -3.92 -19.31 -6.86
N LYS A 187 -4.76 -18.57 -7.58
CA LYS A 187 -6.07 -19.01 -8.05
C LYS A 187 -6.10 -18.96 -9.57
N ASP A 188 -6.60 -20.03 -10.18
CA ASP A 188 -6.88 -20.04 -11.61
C ASP A 188 -8.16 -19.24 -11.92
N GLY A 189 -8.28 -18.74 -13.16
CA GLY A 189 -9.44 -17.95 -13.59
C GLY A 189 -9.39 -16.47 -13.15
N ASN A 190 -10.51 -15.77 -13.37
CA ASN A 190 -10.64 -14.33 -13.14
C ASN A 190 -11.24 -14.04 -11.76
N SER A 191 -10.71 -13.03 -11.07
CA SER A 191 -11.20 -12.54 -9.79
C SER A 191 -12.68 -12.17 -9.81
N ALA A 192 -13.15 -11.47 -10.85
CA ALA A 192 -14.53 -11.01 -10.99
C ALA A 192 -15.59 -12.13 -11.12
N LYS A 193 -15.15 -13.36 -11.42
CA LYS A 193 -16.04 -14.54 -11.54
C LYS A 193 -15.95 -15.46 -10.32
N SER A 194 -15.07 -15.15 -9.38
CA SER A 194 -14.82 -15.97 -8.19
C SER A 194 -15.72 -15.53 -7.03
N ASN A 195 -16.32 -16.52 -6.36
CA ASN A 195 -16.99 -16.30 -5.07
C ASN A 195 -16.06 -16.54 -3.87
N ALA A 196 -14.78 -16.89 -4.12
CA ALA A 196 -13.83 -17.14 -3.05
C ALA A 196 -13.40 -15.83 -2.38
N VAL A 197 -13.56 -15.78 -1.06
CA VAL A 197 -13.19 -14.65 -0.22
C VAL A 197 -11.96 -15.04 0.60
N PRO A 198 -10.84 -14.30 0.50
CA PRO A 198 -9.69 -14.51 1.38
C PRO A 198 -10.12 -14.30 2.84
N LYS A 199 -9.73 -15.23 3.72
CA LYS A 199 -9.89 -15.00 5.16
C LYS A 199 -9.02 -13.82 5.62
N GLU A 200 -9.25 -13.33 6.84
CA GLU A 200 -8.37 -12.34 7.45
C GLU A 200 -6.90 -12.77 7.30
N ASP A 201 -6.07 -11.85 6.79
CA ASP A 201 -4.65 -12.03 6.49
C ASP A 201 -4.29 -12.99 5.33
N GLU A 202 -5.27 -13.51 4.59
CA GLU A 202 -5.02 -14.25 3.34
C GLU A 202 -4.92 -13.34 2.12
N VAL A 203 -4.06 -13.73 1.18
CA VAL A 203 -3.84 -13.05 -0.10
C VAL A 203 -4.03 -14.04 -1.24
N TYR A 204 -4.97 -13.75 -2.13
CA TYR A 204 -5.23 -14.53 -3.33
C TYR A 204 -4.69 -13.79 -4.56
N TYR A 205 -3.92 -14.48 -5.40
CA TYR A 205 -3.50 -13.98 -6.71
C TYR A 205 -4.22 -14.73 -7.82
N TYR A 206 -5.12 -14.02 -8.52
CA TYR A 206 -5.88 -14.56 -9.64
C TYR A 206 -5.07 -14.42 -10.94
N LYS A 207 -4.64 -15.55 -11.50
CA LYS A 207 -3.78 -15.57 -12.70
C LYS A 207 -4.51 -15.17 -13.99
N GLY A 208 -5.84 -15.36 -14.05
CA GLY A 208 -6.62 -15.07 -15.26
C GLY A 208 -6.77 -13.58 -15.58
N ASP A 209 -6.74 -12.73 -14.56
CA ASP A 209 -6.79 -11.26 -14.71
C ASP A 209 -5.65 -10.52 -13.98
N ASN A 210 -4.70 -11.26 -13.40
CA ASN A 210 -3.56 -10.74 -12.67
C ASN A 210 -3.95 -9.80 -11.52
N VAL A 211 -4.99 -10.15 -10.77
CA VAL A 211 -5.50 -9.38 -9.63
C VAL A 211 -5.05 -10.02 -8.32
N ILE A 212 -4.61 -9.18 -7.39
CA ILE A 212 -4.35 -9.54 -6.01
C ILE A 212 -5.59 -9.15 -5.21
N ALA A 213 -6.19 -10.10 -4.50
CA ALA A 213 -7.35 -9.91 -3.64
C ALA A 213 -7.00 -10.30 -2.21
N PHE A 214 -7.37 -9.47 -1.23
CA PHE A 214 -7.06 -9.73 0.18
C PHE A 214 -8.07 -9.04 1.08
N THR A 215 -8.15 -9.52 2.32
CA THR A 215 -8.86 -8.86 3.42
C THR A 215 -7.83 -8.48 4.48
N THR A 216 -8.08 -7.40 5.21
CA THR A 216 -7.21 -6.97 6.32
C THR A 216 -8.06 -6.26 7.35
N ARG A 217 -7.67 -6.36 8.62
CA ARG A 217 -8.20 -5.50 9.67
C ARG A 217 -7.52 -4.13 9.58
N ILE A 218 -8.28 -3.11 9.17
CA ILE A 218 -7.77 -1.73 9.20
C ILE A 218 -7.53 -1.36 10.66
N MET A 219 -6.26 -1.22 11.05
CA MET A 219 -5.90 -0.65 12.35
C MET A 219 -6.05 0.88 12.24
N GLY A 220 -6.67 1.51 13.24
CA GLY A 220 -6.93 2.95 13.23
C GLY A 220 -5.65 3.79 13.10
N ASN A 221 -5.79 4.99 12.53
CA ASN A 221 -4.67 5.87 12.15
C ASN A 221 -3.98 6.58 13.35
N ASN A 222 -4.04 6.02 14.55
CA ASN A 222 -3.45 6.63 15.75
C ASN A 222 -1.96 6.29 15.91
N HIS A 223 -1.19 6.54 14.86
CA HIS A 223 0.26 6.39 14.92
C HIS A 223 0.86 7.56 15.70
N PRO A 224 1.83 7.32 16.59
CA PRO A 224 2.48 8.38 17.36
C PRO A 224 3.43 9.22 16.49
N GLN A 225 3.56 8.92 15.20
CA GLN A 225 4.49 9.59 14.29
C GLN A 225 3.77 10.31 13.15
N GLU A 226 4.38 11.38 12.66
CA GLU A 226 3.93 12.16 11.51
C GLU A 226 5.12 12.63 10.66
N VAL A 227 4.82 12.99 9.42
CA VAL A 227 5.79 13.62 8.52
C VAL A 227 5.85 15.11 8.84
N GLU A 228 7.06 15.67 8.91
CA GLU A 228 7.22 17.11 9.12
C GLU A 228 6.59 17.95 8.00
N SER A 229 6.19 19.18 8.32
CA SER A 229 5.63 20.14 7.36
C SER A 229 6.59 20.39 6.18
N GLN A 230 6.01 20.58 4.99
CA GLN A 230 6.74 20.72 3.71
C GLN A 230 7.82 21.83 3.73
N ASN A 231 7.62 22.91 4.49
CA ASN A 231 8.59 24.00 4.62
C ASN A 231 9.90 23.59 5.32
N LYS A 232 9.95 22.41 5.95
CA LYS A 232 11.15 21.85 6.57
C LYS A 232 11.89 20.85 5.67
N TRP A 233 11.31 20.47 4.54
CA TRP A 233 11.92 19.48 3.65
C TRP A 233 13.17 20.04 2.99
N VAL A 234 14.20 19.20 2.89
CA VAL A 234 15.50 19.60 2.33
C VAL A 234 15.63 19.02 0.92
N VAL A 235 15.84 19.89 -0.06
CA VAL A 235 16.05 19.51 -1.46
C VAL A 235 17.54 19.44 -1.77
N GLU A 236 17.97 18.32 -2.34
CA GLU A 236 19.38 18.09 -2.73
C GLU A 236 19.42 17.44 -4.13
N GLY A 237 19.57 18.27 -5.17
CA GLY A 237 19.61 17.79 -6.56
C GLY A 237 18.28 17.16 -6.98
N ASP A 238 18.26 15.84 -7.19
CA ASP A 238 17.05 15.06 -7.51
C ASP A 238 16.36 14.45 -6.28
N LYS A 239 16.79 14.83 -5.07
CA LYS A 239 16.32 14.25 -3.80
C LYS A 239 15.56 15.23 -2.95
N ILE A 240 14.63 14.69 -2.17
CA ILE A 240 13.95 15.39 -1.08
C ILE A 240 14.16 14.57 0.19
N LYS A 241 14.72 15.19 1.22
CA LYS A 241 14.84 14.61 2.57
C LYS A 241 13.73 15.15 3.45
N ILE A 242 13.04 14.24 4.12
CA ILE A 242 11.89 14.52 4.97
C ILE A 242 12.04 13.76 6.29
N ASN A 243 11.95 14.46 7.40
CA ASN A 243 11.93 13.84 8.72
C ASN A 243 10.54 13.31 9.07
N VAL A 244 10.53 12.14 9.69
CA VAL A 244 9.39 11.64 10.46
C VAL A 244 9.67 11.97 11.92
N VAL A 245 8.70 12.58 12.59
CA VAL A 245 8.79 13.02 13.97
C VAL A 245 7.69 12.39 14.81
N ASP A 246 7.94 12.28 16.11
CA ASP A 246 6.91 11.96 17.08
C ASP A 246 5.90 13.11 17.15
N LYS A 247 4.59 12.80 17.10
CA LYS A 247 3.50 13.77 17.07
C LYS A 247 3.48 14.65 18.31
N MET A 248 3.85 14.12 19.48
CA MET A 248 3.76 14.83 20.76
C MET A 248 5.02 15.64 21.03
N THR A 249 6.18 15.00 20.98
CA THR A 249 7.46 15.59 21.35
C THR A 249 8.14 16.33 20.20
N LYS A 250 7.69 16.11 18.96
CA LYS A 250 8.35 16.57 17.72
C LYS A 250 9.79 16.09 17.59
N THR A 251 10.17 15.06 18.35
CA THR A 251 11.49 14.43 18.27
C THR A 251 11.62 13.68 16.96
N LYS A 252 12.76 13.83 16.29
CA LYS A 252 13.06 13.11 15.06
C LYS A 252 13.18 11.60 15.31
N ILE A 253 12.36 10.82 14.60
CA ILE A 253 12.35 9.35 14.62
C ILE A 253 13.19 8.80 13.46
N SER A 254 13.01 9.37 12.26
CA SER A 254 13.75 8.93 11.07
C SER A 254 13.83 10.02 10.01
N THR A 255 14.65 9.81 8.98
CA THR A 255 14.65 10.60 7.74
C THR A 255 14.35 9.70 6.55
N ILE A 256 13.33 10.06 5.79
CA ILE A 256 12.98 9.49 4.50
C ILE A 256 13.68 10.32 3.41
N THR A 257 14.38 9.65 2.51
CA THR A 257 14.93 10.26 1.30
C THR A 257 14.14 9.79 0.09
N LEU A 258 13.42 10.71 -0.54
CA LEU A 258 12.78 10.49 -1.84
C LEU A 258 13.72 10.90 -2.96
N LYS A 259 13.67 10.20 -4.09
CA LYS A 259 14.41 10.55 -5.30
C LYS A 259 13.49 10.54 -6.50
N ILE A 260 13.71 11.46 -7.45
CA ILE A 260 13.00 11.46 -8.74
C ILE A 260 13.13 10.07 -9.37
N ASN A 261 11.99 9.53 -9.81
CA ASN A 261 11.92 8.17 -10.29
C ASN A 261 12.40 8.07 -11.74
N ASN A 262 13.60 7.50 -11.91
CA ASN A 262 14.18 7.14 -13.20
C ASN A 262 14.26 5.63 -13.43
N LYS A 263 13.58 4.82 -12.59
CA LYS A 263 13.63 3.35 -12.66
C LYS A 263 12.98 2.82 -13.94
N GLN A 264 13.65 1.84 -14.53
CA GLN A 264 13.18 1.13 -15.71
C GLN A 264 12.75 -0.29 -15.31
N TYR A 265 11.46 -0.57 -15.49
CA TYR A 265 10.85 -1.89 -15.27
C TYR A 265 9.63 -2.03 -16.18
N ALA A 266 9.33 -3.27 -16.57
CA ALA A 266 8.21 -3.62 -17.45
C ALA A 266 6.97 -4.04 -16.65
N GLY A 267 5.79 -3.84 -17.23
CA GLY A 267 4.52 -4.39 -16.74
C GLY A 267 3.78 -3.59 -15.66
N GLY A 268 4.27 -2.41 -15.28
CA GLY A 268 3.53 -1.43 -14.46
C GLY A 268 2.54 -0.60 -15.29
N ASN A 269 1.72 0.20 -14.61
CA ASN A 269 0.69 1.05 -15.22
C ASN A 269 1.12 2.53 -15.21
N VAL A 270 1.21 3.12 -14.03
CA VAL A 270 1.49 4.55 -13.83
C VAL A 270 2.55 4.67 -12.74
N LYS A 271 3.79 4.88 -13.18
CA LYS A 271 4.95 5.04 -12.30
C LYS A 271 4.78 6.27 -11.40
N SER A 272 5.11 6.12 -10.13
CA SER A 272 5.23 7.26 -9.21
C SER A 272 6.33 8.22 -9.69
N LYS A 273 6.14 9.53 -9.50
CA LYS A 273 7.16 10.56 -9.80
C LYS A 273 8.43 10.42 -8.95
N TYR A 274 8.28 9.84 -7.75
CA TYR A 274 9.38 9.60 -6.82
C TYR A 274 9.42 8.13 -6.40
N TYR A 275 10.58 7.70 -5.95
CA TYR A 275 10.71 6.49 -5.15
C TYR A 275 11.43 6.78 -3.83
N VAL A 276 11.24 5.91 -2.83
CA VAL A 276 11.95 5.96 -1.56
C VAL A 276 13.35 5.38 -1.76
N GLU A 277 14.37 6.25 -1.73
CA GLU A 277 15.77 5.84 -1.81
C GLU A 277 16.24 5.22 -0.49
N SER A 278 15.83 5.78 0.65
CA SER A 278 16.13 5.22 1.97
C SER A 278 15.21 5.76 3.06
N ILE A 279 15.10 4.98 4.14
CA ILE A 279 14.58 5.42 5.44
C ILE A 279 15.69 5.15 6.46
N LYS A 280 16.16 6.19 7.15
CA LYS A 280 17.22 6.09 8.15
C LYS A 280 16.65 6.45 9.51
N SER A 281 16.58 5.49 10.42
CA SER A 281 16.25 5.75 11.83
C SER A 281 17.31 6.65 12.46
N ASN A 282 16.85 7.50 13.38
CA ASN A 282 17.71 8.34 14.20
C ASN A 282 18.36 7.54 15.34
#